data_AF-A0A523TZE2-F1
#
_entry.id   AF-A0A523TZE2-F1
#
_cell.length_a   1.000
_cell.length_b   1.000
_cell.length_c   1.000
_cell.angle_alpha   90.00
_cell.angle_beta   90.00
_cell.angle_gamma   90.00
#
_symmetry.space_group_name_H-M   'P 1'
#
loop_
_entity.id
_entity.type
_entity.pdbx_description
1 polymer ?
#
loop_
_entity_poly.entity_id
_entity_poly.type
_entity_poly.pdbx_seq_one_letter_code
_entity_poly.pdbx_strand_id
1 'polypeptide(L)'
;MKKIIWTVLALMAITFGALFGVYKHWLKVGKLSNDTGFFAFLSGSGRVQVAEQTDKEGEGEAKPAGRRRESDRSRRGTGRSRPGEVARGTGDRPEIGVVTPPFDSRTFDKLKREGELAYANGKYGEAEEKFKDAADLAKTSKKDNLAYPLERRAMRSKVFRALVSKIQVEPISDGKDVAEISLTFGGRKPFIAKIIEENKTSIKIEKESGIGATFEKDDIDSIKRLTRDEYRAHLNKQLDTEYRDVTKGGKPDYLGLYQCVYFAARFNLAGRITSLLEETFKTEDSQGLISIFCPEDPVSLTVALLRSYGKDTEAQKILDEHAGAIAMAEPDERRYRPYREPEEDTTSSSSGGISSGYREPESAPDEEELERLPERSPDEVEGNDGRGWRRAPEGEDEGPEESLEDEPEEQEPASNTNPLDADPDYRRAMKLYNDALKYYRRSFPGMPMYVKQLKKALPLMQEVQDLLNRVQQRFPESLQLDNIMQQVTRIIYDIIKRTPLDR
;
A
#
# COMPACT_ATOMS: atom_id res chain seq x y z
N MET A 1 16.11 -18.66 40.55
CA MET A 1 16.38 -18.68 39.09
C MET A 1 16.08 -17.38 38.36
N LYS A 2 14.87 -16.78 38.46
CA LYS A 2 14.51 -15.54 37.71
C LYS A 2 15.47 -14.35 37.90
N LYS A 3 16.01 -14.13 39.11
CA LYS A 3 16.97 -13.04 39.38
C LYS A 3 18.30 -13.20 38.64
N ILE A 4 18.79 -14.43 38.49
CA ILE A 4 20.07 -14.72 37.83
C ILE A 4 19.97 -14.48 36.32
N ILE A 5 18.83 -14.82 35.71
CA ILE A 5 18.58 -14.60 34.28
C ILE A 5 18.61 -13.10 33.94
N TRP A 6 18.00 -12.27 34.79
CA TRP A 6 18.01 -10.81 34.59
C TRP A 6 19.40 -10.19 34.75
N THR A 7 20.21 -10.65 35.70
CA THR A 7 21.59 -10.16 35.83
C THR A 7 22.45 -10.53 34.63
N VAL A 8 22.28 -11.75 34.10
CA VAL A 8 23.01 -12.20 32.90
C VAL A 8 22.59 -11.41 31.65
N LEU A 9 21.29 -11.16 31.47
CA LEU A 9 20.79 -10.33 30.36
C LEU A 9 21.27 -8.88 30.44
N ALA A 10 21.30 -8.30 31.65
CA ALA A 10 21.82 -6.94 31.84
C ALA A 10 23.32 -6.85 31.51
N LEU A 11 24.11 -7.84 31.94
CA LEU A 11 25.54 -7.91 31.60
C LEU A 11 25.77 -8.07 30.10
N MET A 12 24.98 -8.92 29.42
CA MET A 12 25.03 -9.09 27.97
C MET A 12 24.68 -7.78 27.23
N ALA A 13 23.66 -7.04 27.69
CA ALA A 13 23.30 -5.77 27.07
C ALA A 13 24.42 -4.71 27.19
N ILE A 14 25.11 -4.66 28.33
CA ILE A 14 26.22 -3.73 28.56
C ILE A 14 27.42 -4.09 27.66
N THR A 15 27.77 -5.37 27.55
CA THR A 15 28.89 -5.81 26.70
C THR A 15 28.61 -5.58 25.22
N PHE A 16 27.39 -5.87 24.75
CA PHE A 16 26.98 -5.59 23.38
C PHE A 16 26.99 -4.08 23.06
N GLY A 17 26.54 -3.24 23.99
CA GLY A 17 26.59 -1.78 23.84
C GLY A 17 28.01 -1.24 23.68
N ALA A 18 28.96 -1.72 24.50
CA ALA A 18 30.35 -1.34 24.41
C ALA A 18 30.99 -1.78 23.06
N LEU A 19 30.74 -3.03 22.64
CA LEU A 19 31.24 -3.56 21.37
C LEU A 19 30.67 -2.82 20.15
N PHE A 20 29.40 -2.43 20.19
CA PHE A 20 28.79 -1.62 19.14
C PHE A 20 29.40 -0.21 19.04
N GLY A 21 29.78 0.38 20.18
CA GLY A 21 30.53 1.63 20.22
C GLY A 21 31.90 1.53 19.53
N VAL A 22 32.65 0.47 19.80
CA VAL A 22 33.95 0.18 19.15
C VAL A 22 33.77 -0.02 17.65
N TYR A 23 32.76 -0.79 17.24
CA TYR A 23 32.43 -1.01 15.82
C TYR A 23 32.17 0.30 15.08
N LYS A 24 31.32 1.19 15.63
CA LYS A 24 31.07 2.51 15.01
C LYS A 24 32.31 3.38 14.96
N HIS A 25 33.15 3.34 15.99
CA HIS A 25 34.41 4.07 15.98
C HIS A 25 35.35 3.56 14.87
N TRP A 26 35.44 2.25 14.67
CA TRP A 26 36.31 1.66 13.64
C TRP A 26 35.82 1.90 12.21
N LEU A 27 34.50 1.92 11.98
CA LEU A 27 33.92 2.41 10.72
C LEU A 27 34.30 3.88 10.46
N LYS A 28 34.18 4.73 11.49
CA LYS A 28 34.46 6.16 11.37
C LYS A 28 35.95 6.47 11.10
N VAL A 29 36.86 5.67 11.67
CA VAL A 29 38.32 5.81 11.48
C VAL A 29 38.81 5.07 10.21
N GLY A 30 37.90 4.43 9.46
CA GLY A 30 38.24 3.74 8.21
C GLY A 30 39.01 2.43 8.41
N LYS A 31 39.00 1.86 9.61
CA LYS A 31 39.63 0.56 9.91
C LYS A 31 38.76 -0.63 9.50
N LEU A 32 37.46 -0.41 9.31
CA LEU A 32 36.51 -1.38 8.78
C LEU A 32 35.91 -0.85 7.47
N SER A 33 35.64 -1.74 6.51
CA SER A 33 34.89 -1.36 5.30
C SER A 33 33.44 -1.02 5.65
N ASN A 34 32.84 -0.10 4.88
CA ASN A 34 31.43 0.31 5.07
C ASN A 34 30.43 -0.84 4.89
N ASP A 35 30.85 -1.93 4.22
CA ASP A 35 30.01 -3.11 3.98
C ASP A 35 30.15 -4.18 5.08
N THR A 36 31.06 -3.98 6.05
CA THR A 36 31.25 -4.95 7.14
C THR A 36 30.15 -4.80 8.18
N GLY A 37 29.19 -5.73 8.21
CA GLY A 37 28.14 -5.77 9.23
C GLY A 37 28.65 -6.04 10.66
N PHE A 38 27.91 -5.58 11.67
CA PHE A 38 28.28 -5.70 13.08
C PHE A 38 28.54 -7.16 13.54
N PHE A 39 27.75 -8.12 13.06
CA PHE A 39 27.97 -9.53 13.38
C PHE A 39 29.24 -10.12 12.72
N ALA A 40 29.59 -9.65 11.51
CA ALA A 40 30.85 -10.02 10.85
C ALA A 40 32.07 -9.43 11.57
N PHE A 41 31.92 -8.27 12.21
CA PHE A 41 32.93 -7.69 13.10
C PHE A 41 33.10 -8.53 14.38
N LEU A 42 31.99 -8.96 15.01
CA LEU A 42 32.04 -9.80 16.21
C LEU A 42 32.63 -11.20 15.95
N SER A 43 32.37 -11.77 14.78
CA SER A 43 32.91 -13.08 14.39
C SER A 43 34.35 -13.03 13.86
N GLY A 44 34.97 -11.86 13.82
CA GLY A 44 36.32 -11.66 13.26
C GLY A 44 36.41 -11.93 11.75
N SER A 45 35.28 -12.02 11.06
CA SER A 45 35.19 -12.33 9.63
C SER A 45 35.26 -11.07 8.74
N GLY A 46 35.21 -9.89 9.35
CA GLY A 46 35.38 -8.61 8.67
C GLY A 46 36.82 -8.40 8.19
N ARG A 47 37.00 -8.05 6.91
CA ARG A 47 38.32 -7.69 6.36
C ARG A 47 38.77 -6.35 6.96
N VAL A 48 39.75 -6.38 7.86
CA VAL A 48 40.43 -5.19 8.38
C VAL A 48 41.30 -4.63 7.26
N GLN A 49 41.03 -3.40 6.82
CA GLN A 49 41.94 -2.69 5.92
C GLN A 49 43.08 -2.13 6.77
N VAL A 50 44.28 -2.71 6.63
CA VAL A 50 45.51 -2.13 7.19
C VAL A 50 45.87 -0.95 6.29
N ALA A 51 45.54 0.26 6.73
CA ALA A 51 45.92 1.47 6.03
C ALA A 51 47.45 1.62 6.07
N GLU A 52 48.09 1.44 4.93
CA GLU A 52 49.48 1.81 4.68
C GLU A 52 49.57 3.34 4.73
N GLN A 53 50.22 3.87 5.77
CA GLN A 53 50.50 5.30 5.90
C GLN A 53 51.32 5.77 4.70
N THR A 54 50.71 6.58 3.84
CA THR A 54 51.44 7.42 2.91
C THR A 54 51.29 8.87 3.36
N ASP A 55 52.40 9.43 3.81
CA ASP A 55 52.56 10.83 4.16
C ASP A 55 52.21 11.71 2.94
N LYS A 56 51.39 12.74 3.18
CA LYS A 56 51.22 13.86 2.25
C LYS A 56 51.45 15.15 3.00
N GLU A 57 52.67 15.65 2.85
CA GLU A 57 53.03 17.04 3.06
C GLU A 57 52.31 17.94 2.04
N GLY A 58 51.74 19.02 2.58
CA GLY A 58 51.68 20.38 2.04
C GLY A 58 51.37 20.61 0.55
N GLU A 59 50.24 21.28 0.29
CA GLU A 59 50.28 22.51 -0.52
C GLU A 59 49.09 23.41 -0.17
N GLY A 60 49.40 24.65 0.20
CA GLY A 60 48.48 25.65 0.72
C GLY A 60 48.00 26.64 -0.34
N GLU A 61 46.84 27.21 0.00
CA GLU A 61 46.21 28.48 -0.39
C GLU A 61 46.87 29.38 -1.47
N ALA A 62 46.03 29.82 -2.42
CA ALA A 62 45.94 31.24 -2.80
C ALA A 62 44.56 31.62 -3.35
N LYS A 63 44.02 32.72 -2.82
CA LYS A 63 42.77 33.42 -3.20
C LYS A 63 43.06 34.55 -4.24
N PRO A 64 42.04 35.28 -4.76
CA PRO A 64 41.91 35.68 -6.16
C PRO A 64 42.19 37.16 -6.45
N ALA A 65 42.27 37.54 -7.73
CA ALA A 65 42.08 38.92 -8.19
C ALA A 65 41.56 38.96 -9.63
N GLY A 66 40.50 39.75 -9.85
CA GLY A 66 39.85 39.91 -11.15
C GLY A 66 40.53 40.90 -12.09
N ARG A 67 39.96 41.02 -13.30
CA ARG A 67 39.97 42.27 -14.08
C ARG A 67 38.94 42.23 -15.21
N ARG A 68 38.01 43.19 -15.14
CA ARG A 68 37.32 43.81 -16.28
C ARG A 68 38.32 44.13 -17.39
N ARG A 69 37.94 43.89 -18.65
CA ARG A 69 37.98 44.93 -19.68
C ARG A 69 37.06 44.60 -20.86
N GLU A 70 36.26 45.61 -21.12
CA GLU A 70 35.34 45.87 -22.22
C GLU A 70 36.13 46.34 -23.46
N SER A 71 35.39 46.57 -24.55
CA SER A 71 35.79 47.14 -25.85
C SER A 71 36.30 46.15 -26.90
N ASP A 72 36.04 46.28 -28.20
CA ASP A 72 35.08 47.00 -29.06
C ASP A 72 35.54 46.64 -30.51
N ARG A 73 34.69 46.90 -31.53
CA ARG A 73 35.01 46.92 -32.99
C ARG A 73 35.07 45.56 -33.72
N SER A 74 34.11 45.26 -34.59
CA SER A 74 33.92 45.79 -35.97
C SER A 74 34.90 45.20 -36.98
N ARG A 75 34.40 44.37 -37.92
CA ARG A 75 34.27 44.76 -39.34
C ARG A 75 33.71 43.64 -40.23
N ARG A 76 32.94 44.11 -41.20
CA ARG A 76 32.40 43.44 -42.39
C ARG A 76 33.48 42.73 -43.21
N GLY A 77 33.09 41.63 -43.84
CA GLY A 77 33.79 41.00 -44.96
C GLY A 77 32.77 40.43 -45.94
N THR A 78 32.67 41.08 -47.10
CA THR A 78 31.76 40.82 -48.22
C THR A 78 32.13 39.59 -49.04
N GLY A 79 31.12 38.81 -49.42
CA GLY A 79 30.85 38.29 -50.77
C GLY A 79 31.94 37.56 -51.57
N ARG A 80 31.65 36.30 -51.93
CA ARG A 80 31.93 35.80 -53.28
C ARG A 80 30.98 34.65 -53.66
N SER A 81 30.09 34.94 -54.60
CA SER A 81 29.30 33.98 -55.36
C SER A 81 30.18 33.21 -56.35
N ARG A 82 29.83 31.96 -56.66
CA ARG A 82 29.77 31.41 -58.03
C ARG A 82 28.96 30.09 -58.07
N PRO A 83 28.43 29.70 -59.26
CA PRO A 83 27.11 29.08 -59.42
C PRO A 83 27.12 27.68 -60.07
N GLY A 84 25.92 27.10 -60.21
CA GLY A 84 25.59 26.02 -61.17
C GLY A 84 25.32 24.67 -60.50
N GLU A 85 24.05 24.28 -60.35
CA GLU A 85 23.34 23.28 -61.21
C GLU A 85 23.56 21.86 -60.64
N VAL A 86 22.55 21.07 -60.23
CA VAL A 86 21.54 20.41 -61.06
C VAL A 86 20.33 20.02 -60.20
N ALA A 87 19.14 20.23 -60.75
CA ALA A 87 17.86 19.80 -60.22
C ALA A 87 17.67 18.27 -60.27
N ARG A 88 17.23 17.69 -59.15
CA ARG A 88 16.39 16.48 -59.04
C ARG A 88 15.51 16.76 -57.80
N GLY A 89 14.20 17.00 -57.91
CA GLY A 89 13.23 16.15 -58.58
C GLY A 89 12.70 15.09 -57.60
N THR A 90 12.14 15.51 -56.46
CA THR A 90 11.35 14.66 -55.57
C THR A 90 10.15 15.46 -55.10
N GLY A 91 8.96 14.94 -55.39
CA GLY A 91 7.70 15.67 -55.44
C GLY A 91 7.32 16.43 -54.18
N ASP A 92 6.90 17.68 -54.40
CA ASP A 92 6.10 18.45 -53.47
C ASP A 92 4.80 17.68 -53.18
N ARG A 93 4.79 16.96 -52.06
CA ARG A 93 3.54 16.73 -51.34
C ARG A 93 3.07 18.11 -50.87
N PRO A 94 1.80 18.49 -51.09
CA PRO A 94 1.29 19.71 -50.49
C PRO A 94 1.41 19.56 -48.97
N GLU A 95 2.27 20.36 -48.36
CA GLU A 95 2.23 20.60 -46.92
C GLU A 95 0.86 21.21 -46.64
N ILE A 96 -0.08 20.36 -46.22
CA ILE A 96 -1.31 20.81 -45.58
C ILE A 96 -0.84 21.58 -44.36
N GLY A 97 -0.81 22.91 -44.48
CA GLY A 97 -0.46 23.80 -43.39
C GLY A 97 -1.42 23.54 -42.25
N VAL A 98 -1.00 22.73 -41.28
CA VAL A 98 -1.75 22.50 -40.06
C VAL A 98 -1.75 23.83 -39.31
N VAL A 99 -2.79 24.63 -39.56
CA VAL A 99 -3.07 25.85 -38.81
C VAL A 99 -3.22 25.42 -37.36
N THR A 100 -2.16 25.64 -36.59
CA THR A 100 -2.15 25.32 -35.17
C THR A 100 -3.08 26.34 -34.51
N PRO A 101 -4.10 25.92 -33.74
CA PRO A 101 -5.02 26.85 -33.10
C PRO A 101 -4.25 27.89 -32.27
N PRO A 102 -4.70 29.15 -32.23
CA PRO A 102 -4.09 30.14 -31.35
C PRO A 102 -4.19 29.67 -29.91
N PHE A 103 -3.05 29.68 -29.21
CA PHE A 103 -2.99 29.27 -27.80
C PHE A 103 -3.73 30.27 -26.92
N ASP A 104 -4.81 29.83 -26.28
CA ASP A 104 -5.54 30.63 -25.30
C ASP A 104 -4.83 30.63 -23.94
N SER A 105 -3.89 31.56 -23.78
CA SER A 105 -3.12 31.72 -22.54
C SER A 105 -4.01 32.02 -21.32
N ARG A 106 -5.14 32.74 -21.50
CA ARG A 106 -6.00 33.12 -20.36
C ARG A 106 -6.71 31.89 -19.81
N THR A 107 -7.26 31.06 -20.69
CA THR A 107 -7.90 29.82 -20.30
C THR A 107 -6.89 28.84 -19.71
N PHE A 108 -5.70 28.72 -20.32
CA PHE A 108 -4.61 27.91 -19.76
C PHE A 108 -4.24 28.31 -18.33
N ASP A 109 -3.95 29.59 -18.10
CA ASP A 109 -3.52 30.09 -16.78
C ASP A 109 -4.63 29.92 -15.73
N LYS A 110 -5.89 30.12 -16.14
CA LYS A 110 -7.05 29.88 -15.27
C LYS A 110 -7.15 28.40 -14.87
N LEU A 111 -7.12 27.49 -15.83
CA LEU A 111 -7.21 26.04 -15.57
C LEU A 111 -6.06 25.56 -14.69
N LYS A 112 -4.83 25.99 -14.98
CA LYS A 112 -3.66 25.66 -14.17
C LYS A 112 -3.84 26.13 -12.72
N ARG A 113 -4.29 27.37 -12.50
CA ARG A 113 -4.50 27.93 -11.16
C ARG A 113 -5.61 27.22 -10.40
N GLU A 114 -6.72 26.91 -11.07
CA GLU A 114 -7.82 26.15 -10.50
C GLU A 114 -7.36 24.73 -10.12
N GLY A 115 -6.57 24.07 -10.98
CA GLY A 115 -5.97 22.78 -10.71
C GLY A 115 -5.02 22.80 -9.51
N GLU A 116 -4.14 23.81 -9.41
CA GLU A 116 -3.23 23.98 -8.27
C GLU A 116 -4.00 24.20 -6.95
N LEU A 117 -5.06 25.00 -6.98
CA LEU A 117 -5.90 25.27 -5.81
C LEU A 117 -6.67 24.01 -5.39
N ALA A 118 -7.26 23.27 -6.33
CA ALA A 118 -7.93 22.01 -6.05
C ALA A 118 -6.95 20.98 -5.48
N TYR A 119 -5.74 20.89 -6.07
CA TYR A 119 -4.67 19.99 -5.63
C TYR A 119 -4.22 20.30 -4.20
N ALA A 120 -4.01 21.58 -3.87
CA ALA A 120 -3.63 21.99 -2.51
C ALA A 120 -4.72 21.70 -1.46
N ASN A 121 -6.00 21.73 -1.88
CA ASN A 121 -7.15 21.48 -1.02
C ASN A 121 -7.59 20.01 -0.99
N GLY A 122 -6.77 19.08 -1.48
CA GLY A 122 -7.11 17.64 -1.46
C GLY A 122 -8.25 17.24 -2.40
N LYS A 123 -8.70 18.13 -3.29
CA LYS A 123 -9.75 17.87 -4.27
C LYS A 123 -9.17 17.27 -5.54
N TYR A 124 -8.63 16.07 -5.43
CA TYR A 124 -7.81 15.49 -6.48
C TYR A 124 -8.55 15.13 -7.77
N GLY A 125 -9.86 14.87 -7.70
CA GLY A 125 -10.69 14.68 -8.91
C GLY A 125 -10.80 15.96 -9.75
N GLU A 126 -11.17 17.07 -9.11
CA GLU A 126 -11.20 18.39 -9.76
C GLU A 126 -9.80 18.78 -10.27
N ALA A 127 -8.74 18.52 -9.48
CA ALA A 127 -7.37 18.82 -9.88
C ALA A 127 -6.92 18.03 -11.12
N GLU A 128 -7.22 16.73 -11.16
CA GLU A 128 -6.91 15.85 -12.30
C GLU A 128 -7.52 16.38 -13.59
N GLU A 129 -8.82 16.71 -13.57
CA GLU A 129 -9.54 17.24 -14.72
C GLU A 129 -8.93 18.56 -15.21
N LYS A 130 -8.74 19.52 -14.30
CA LYS A 130 -8.17 20.84 -14.65
C LYS A 130 -6.76 20.76 -15.21
N PHE A 131 -5.93 19.86 -14.69
CA PHE A 131 -4.59 19.66 -15.22
C PHE A 131 -4.59 18.96 -16.58
N LYS A 132 -5.52 18.02 -16.83
CA LYS A 132 -5.69 17.40 -18.16
C LYS A 132 -6.14 18.43 -19.18
N ASP A 133 -7.18 19.20 -18.89
CA ASP A 133 -7.70 20.23 -19.80
C ASP A 133 -6.61 21.26 -20.16
N ALA A 134 -5.83 21.70 -19.16
CA ALA A 134 -4.72 22.61 -19.39
C ALA A 134 -3.59 21.99 -20.23
N ALA A 135 -3.29 20.70 -20.02
CA ALA A 135 -2.30 19.97 -20.80
C ALA A 135 -2.75 19.78 -22.26
N ASP A 136 -4.02 19.43 -22.48
CA ASP A 136 -4.59 19.22 -23.81
C ASP A 136 -4.63 20.54 -24.61
N LEU A 137 -4.92 21.65 -23.95
CA LEU A 137 -4.82 22.99 -24.57
C LEU A 137 -3.38 23.34 -24.97
N ALA A 138 -2.40 22.98 -24.14
CA ALA A 138 -0.98 23.14 -24.48
C ALA A 138 -0.55 22.21 -25.64
N LYS A 139 -0.98 20.94 -25.66
CA LYS A 139 -0.70 19.97 -26.74
C LYS A 139 -1.28 20.38 -28.08
N THR A 140 -2.56 20.76 -28.11
CA THR A 140 -3.23 21.23 -29.33
C THR A 140 -2.54 22.45 -29.93
N SER A 141 -1.87 23.24 -29.10
CA SER A 141 -1.03 24.38 -29.49
C SER A 141 0.46 24.04 -29.70
N LYS A 142 0.83 22.75 -29.70
CA LYS A 142 2.22 22.24 -29.83
C LYS A 142 3.20 22.81 -28.80
N LYS A 143 2.74 23.04 -27.57
CA LYS A 143 3.53 23.52 -26.42
C LYS A 143 3.82 22.39 -25.44
N ASP A 144 4.53 21.37 -25.88
CA ASP A 144 4.80 20.16 -25.08
C ASP A 144 5.54 20.44 -23.77
N ASN A 145 6.39 21.48 -23.75
CA ASN A 145 7.08 21.95 -22.55
C ASN A 145 6.12 22.45 -21.44
N LEU A 146 4.92 22.91 -21.81
CA LEU A 146 3.88 23.31 -20.87
C LEU A 146 2.92 22.15 -20.53
N ALA A 147 2.65 21.27 -21.50
CA ALA A 147 1.75 20.13 -21.32
C ALA A 147 2.35 19.08 -20.36
N TYR A 148 3.63 18.76 -20.55
CA TYR A 148 4.27 17.65 -19.86
C TYR A 148 4.23 17.73 -18.32
N PRO A 149 4.56 18.88 -17.68
CA PRO A 149 4.44 19.01 -16.23
C PRO A 149 2.98 18.89 -15.72
N LEU A 150 2.00 19.32 -16.52
CA LEU A 150 0.58 19.26 -16.16
C LEU A 150 0.05 17.84 -16.24
N GLU A 151 0.45 17.05 -17.24
CA GLU A 151 0.11 15.63 -17.32
C GLU A 151 0.63 14.85 -16.13
N ARG A 152 1.88 15.12 -15.72
CA ARG A 152 2.44 14.52 -14.51
C ARG A 152 1.62 14.90 -13.28
N ARG A 153 1.19 16.15 -13.15
CA ARG A 153 0.30 16.58 -12.06
C ARG A 153 -1.07 15.90 -12.11
N ALA A 154 -1.64 15.70 -13.29
CA ALA A 154 -2.89 14.97 -13.47
C ALA A 154 -2.75 13.49 -13.04
N MET A 155 -1.69 12.81 -13.47
CA MET A 155 -1.39 11.43 -13.05
C MET A 155 -1.22 11.33 -11.53
N ARG A 156 -0.50 12.26 -10.91
CA ARG A 156 -0.35 12.31 -9.45
C ARG A 156 -1.69 12.50 -8.75
N SER A 157 -2.52 13.41 -9.27
CA SER A 157 -3.86 13.66 -8.74
C SER A 157 -4.76 12.42 -8.85
N LYS A 158 -4.69 11.67 -9.95
CA LYS A 158 -5.38 10.37 -10.10
C LYS A 158 -5.00 9.40 -8.99
N VAL A 159 -3.71 9.26 -8.71
CA VAL A 159 -3.20 8.36 -7.65
C VAL A 159 -3.64 8.83 -6.27
N PHE A 160 -3.50 10.11 -5.98
CA PHE A 160 -3.88 10.67 -4.68
C PHE A 160 -5.38 10.53 -4.44
N ARG A 161 -6.22 10.77 -5.47
CA ARG A 161 -7.66 10.48 -5.42
C ARG A 161 -7.92 9.03 -5.05
N ALA A 162 -7.30 8.08 -5.73
CA ALA A 162 -7.52 6.65 -5.49
C ALA A 162 -7.23 6.30 -4.02
N LEU A 163 -6.11 6.78 -3.48
CA LEU A 163 -5.67 6.52 -2.11
C LEU A 163 -6.59 7.11 -1.03
N VAL A 164 -7.18 8.28 -1.26
CA VAL A 164 -8.02 8.95 -0.24
C VAL A 164 -9.51 8.68 -0.41
N SER A 165 -9.96 8.28 -1.62
CA SER A 165 -11.39 8.12 -1.96
C SER A 165 -12.14 7.12 -1.09
N LYS A 166 -11.45 6.08 -0.60
CA LYS A 166 -12.03 5.01 0.23
C LYS A 166 -12.02 5.33 1.73
N ILE A 167 -11.44 6.47 2.13
CA ILE A 167 -11.37 6.87 3.52
C ILE A 167 -12.69 7.53 3.90
N GLN A 168 -13.43 6.89 4.79
CA GLN A 168 -14.68 7.45 5.31
C GLN A 168 -14.38 8.66 6.18
N VAL A 169 -15.03 9.78 5.88
CA VAL A 169 -14.96 10.99 6.69
C VAL A 169 -15.81 10.81 7.94
N GLU A 170 -15.25 11.12 9.09
CA GLU A 170 -15.94 10.97 10.37
C GLU A 170 -17.03 12.03 10.55
N PRO A 171 -18.21 11.68 11.11
CA PRO A 171 -19.25 12.66 11.41
C PRO A 171 -18.77 13.77 12.36
N ILE A 172 -17.83 13.48 13.28
CA ILE A 172 -17.27 14.47 14.19
C ILE A 172 -16.39 15.52 13.49
N SER A 173 -15.90 15.23 12.27
CA SER A 173 -15.01 16.12 11.51
C SER A 173 -15.64 17.46 11.10
N ASP A 174 -16.97 17.57 11.11
CA ASP A 174 -17.67 18.82 10.82
C ASP A 174 -17.44 19.88 11.92
N GLY A 175 -17.00 19.45 13.11
CA GLY A 175 -16.79 20.29 14.28
C GLY A 175 -18.09 20.83 14.88
N LYS A 176 -19.23 20.22 14.54
CA LYS A 176 -20.55 20.57 15.10
C LYS A 176 -20.83 19.73 16.34
N ASP A 177 -21.37 20.38 17.36
CA ASP A 177 -21.77 19.74 18.63
C ASP A 177 -20.65 18.94 19.29
N VAL A 178 -19.39 19.38 19.10
CA VAL A 178 -18.21 18.76 19.69
C VAL A 178 -17.95 19.36 21.06
N ALA A 179 -17.65 18.51 22.03
CA ALA A 179 -17.29 18.93 23.37
C ALA A 179 -16.10 18.13 23.93
N GLU A 180 -15.33 18.79 24.77
CA GLU A 180 -14.38 18.16 25.69
C GLU A 180 -15.13 17.81 26.97
N ILE A 181 -15.15 16.53 27.32
CA ILE A 181 -15.93 15.97 28.42
C ILE A 181 -15.00 15.36 29.46
N SER A 182 -15.21 15.71 30.72
CA SER A 182 -14.53 15.10 31.87
C SER A 182 -15.56 14.35 32.72
N LEU A 183 -15.24 13.11 33.11
CA LEU A 183 -16.12 12.28 33.92
C LEU A 183 -15.74 12.35 35.40
N THR A 184 -16.74 12.30 36.27
CA THR A 184 -16.58 12.38 37.74
C THR A 184 -15.80 11.18 38.28
N PHE A 185 -16.02 9.99 37.70
CA PHE A 185 -15.38 8.75 38.15
C PHE A 185 -14.29 8.25 37.19
N GLY A 186 -13.14 7.88 37.77
CA GLY A 186 -12.10 7.08 37.09
C GLY A 186 -10.83 7.83 36.70
N GLY A 187 -10.62 9.09 37.12
CA GLY A 187 -9.38 9.83 36.88
C GLY A 187 -8.98 9.94 35.40
N ARG A 188 -9.96 9.77 34.50
CA ARG A 188 -9.71 9.73 33.07
C ARG A 188 -9.46 11.14 32.59
N LYS A 189 -8.42 11.31 31.77
CA LYS A 189 -8.16 12.58 31.10
C LYS A 189 -9.41 13.02 30.32
N PRO A 190 -9.66 14.34 30.22
CA PRO A 190 -10.71 14.85 29.35
C PRO A 190 -10.57 14.25 27.96
N PHE A 191 -11.70 13.95 27.32
CA PHE A 191 -11.71 13.41 25.98
C PHE A 191 -12.71 14.17 25.11
N ILE A 192 -12.47 14.16 23.80
CA ILE A 192 -13.32 14.85 22.84
C ILE A 192 -14.34 13.89 22.27
N ALA A 193 -15.59 14.36 22.19
CA ALA A 193 -16.69 13.61 21.61
C ALA A 193 -17.71 14.54 20.95
N LYS A 194 -18.45 14.00 19.97
CA LYS A 194 -19.64 14.62 19.41
C LYS A 194 -20.82 14.31 20.35
N ILE A 195 -21.56 15.33 20.72
CA ILE A 195 -22.83 15.18 21.42
C ILE A 195 -23.88 14.82 20.38
N ILE A 196 -24.43 13.60 20.48
CA ILE A 196 -25.47 13.10 19.57
C ILE A 196 -26.84 13.50 20.08
N GLU A 197 -27.04 13.39 21.39
CA GLU A 197 -28.30 13.71 22.04
C GLU A 197 -28.03 14.18 23.47
N GLU A 198 -28.70 15.25 23.89
CA GLU A 198 -28.61 15.76 25.26
C GLU A 198 -30.02 15.87 25.85
N ASN A 199 -30.28 15.04 26.85
CA ASN A 199 -31.53 15.01 27.59
C ASN A 199 -31.36 15.66 28.97
N LYS A 200 -32.45 15.71 29.75
CA LYS A 200 -32.42 16.27 31.12
C LYS A 200 -31.53 15.46 32.07
N THR A 201 -31.45 14.15 31.89
CA THR A 201 -30.76 13.22 32.81
C THR A 201 -29.52 12.57 32.22
N SER A 202 -29.38 12.55 30.88
CA SER A 202 -28.29 11.84 30.22
C SER A 202 -27.79 12.55 28.97
N ILE A 203 -26.57 12.20 28.56
CA ILE A 203 -25.95 12.66 27.32
C ILE A 203 -25.47 11.43 26.55
N LYS A 204 -25.91 11.32 25.30
CA LYS A 204 -25.41 10.34 24.34
C LYS A 204 -24.34 10.99 23.49
N ILE A 205 -23.18 10.36 23.44
CA ILE A 205 -22.00 10.87 22.75
C ILE A 205 -21.41 9.84 21.80
N GLU A 206 -20.64 10.32 20.83
CA GLU A 206 -19.78 9.54 19.96
C GLU A 206 -18.35 10.07 20.10
N LYS A 207 -17.44 9.23 20.61
CA LYS A 207 -16.03 9.59 20.73
C LYS A 207 -15.39 9.72 19.35
N GLU A 208 -14.25 10.40 19.27
CA GLU A 208 -13.40 10.44 18.05
C GLU A 208 -13.06 9.06 17.49
N SER A 209 -13.05 8.04 18.35
CA SER A 209 -12.83 6.65 17.95
C SER A 209 -14.05 5.99 17.27
N GLY A 210 -15.14 6.73 17.04
CA GLY A 210 -16.45 6.23 16.58
C GLY A 210 -17.16 5.33 17.60
N ILE A 211 -16.75 5.35 18.87
CA ILE A 211 -17.40 4.56 19.93
C ILE A 211 -18.48 5.42 20.56
N GLY A 212 -19.73 4.98 20.40
CA GLY A 212 -20.89 5.55 21.08
C GLY A 212 -20.92 5.19 22.56
N ALA A 213 -21.34 6.12 23.42
CA ALA A 213 -21.57 5.89 24.83
C ALA A 213 -22.68 6.82 25.34
N THR A 214 -23.38 6.39 26.39
CA THR A 214 -24.35 7.21 27.10
C THR A 214 -23.88 7.38 28.53
N PHE A 215 -23.90 8.61 29.02
CA PHE A 215 -23.52 8.96 30.39
C PHE A 215 -24.67 9.68 31.07
N GLU A 216 -24.87 9.42 32.37
CA GLU A 216 -25.76 10.24 33.19
C GLU A 216 -25.10 11.59 33.45
N LYS A 217 -25.88 12.67 33.57
CA LYS A 217 -25.30 14.01 33.79
C LYS A 217 -24.56 14.12 35.11
N ASP A 218 -24.97 13.34 36.11
CA ASP A 218 -24.32 13.29 37.43
C ASP A 218 -22.92 12.63 37.37
N ASP A 219 -22.65 11.82 36.34
CA ASP A 219 -21.35 11.20 36.08
C ASP A 219 -20.39 12.13 35.30
N ILE A 220 -20.83 13.33 34.94
CA ILE A 220 -20.05 14.29 34.16
C ILE A 220 -19.63 15.46 35.07
N ASP A 221 -18.32 15.64 35.22
CA ASP A 221 -17.73 16.72 35.99
C ASP A 221 -17.75 18.05 35.22
N SER A 222 -17.41 18.01 33.92
CA SER A 222 -17.43 19.20 33.07
C SER A 222 -17.66 18.89 31.60
N ILE A 223 -18.33 19.83 30.92
CA ILE A 223 -18.56 19.81 29.47
C ILE A 223 -18.14 21.17 28.91
N LYS A 224 -17.06 21.18 28.14
CA LYS A 224 -16.62 22.36 27.39
C LYS A 224 -16.96 22.17 25.92
N ARG A 225 -17.98 22.88 25.44
CA ARG A 225 -18.31 22.91 24.01
C ARG A 225 -17.21 23.61 23.23
N LEU A 226 -16.73 22.97 22.18
CA LEU A 226 -15.67 23.49 21.32
C LEU A 226 -16.29 24.15 20.10
N THR A 227 -15.74 25.30 19.71
CA THR A 227 -16.00 25.87 18.39
C THR A 227 -15.34 25.01 17.31
N ARG A 228 -15.82 25.14 16.07
CA ARG A 228 -15.24 24.44 14.92
C ARG A 228 -13.73 24.72 14.76
N ASP A 229 -13.30 25.96 15.01
CA ASP A 229 -11.90 26.35 14.89
C ASP A 229 -11.05 25.79 16.03
N GLU A 230 -11.55 25.77 17.27
CA GLU A 230 -10.88 25.11 18.40
C GLU A 230 -10.71 23.62 18.17
N TYR A 231 -11.76 22.94 17.69
CA TYR A 231 -11.67 21.51 17.38
C TYR A 231 -10.70 21.23 16.24
N ARG A 232 -10.73 22.04 15.18
CA ARG A 232 -9.77 21.93 14.08
C ARG A 232 -8.33 22.19 14.54
N ALA A 233 -8.12 23.13 15.46
CA ALA A 233 -6.81 23.37 16.05
C ALA A 233 -6.33 22.18 16.89
N HIS A 234 -7.23 21.53 17.64
CA HIS A 234 -6.94 20.30 18.36
C HIS A 234 -6.48 19.19 17.42
N LEU A 235 -7.24 18.92 16.35
CA LEU A 235 -6.91 17.88 15.37
C LEU A 235 -5.57 18.14 14.67
N ASN A 236 -5.27 19.40 14.31
CA ASN A 236 -3.96 19.75 13.75
C ASN A 236 -2.83 19.48 14.75
N LYS A 237 -3.01 19.81 16.03
CA LYS A 237 -2.01 19.57 17.07
C LYS A 237 -1.77 18.06 17.28
N GLN A 238 -2.83 17.26 17.21
CA GLN A 238 -2.72 15.81 17.27
C GLN A 238 -1.94 15.27 16.05
N LEU A 239 -2.32 15.69 14.84
CA LEU A 239 -1.63 15.32 13.62
C LEU A 239 -0.15 15.72 13.63
N ASP A 240 0.19 16.91 14.12
CA ASP A 240 1.58 17.37 14.24
C ASP A 240 2.37 16.53 15.26
N THR A 241 1.71 16.01 16.29
CA THR A 241 2.32 15.10 17.27
C THR A 241 2.59 13.74 16.64
N GLU A 242 1.60 13.15 15.96
CA GLU A 242 1.76 11.87 15.25
C GLU A 242 2.84 11.96 14.15
N TYR A 243 2.82 13.04 13.37
CA TYR A 243 3.83 13.30 12.35
C TYR A 243 5.23 13.41 12.95
N ARG A 244 5.37 14.11 14.09
CA ARG A 244 6.65 14.19 14.80
C ARG A 244 7.12 12.83 15.26
N ASP A 245 6.24 11.99 15.79
CA ASP A 245 6.60 10.66 16.26
C ASP A 245 7.02 9.73 15.12
N VAL A 246 6.39 9.84 13.95
CA VAL A 246 6.78 9.11 12.73
C VAL A 246 8.14 9.56 12.20
N THR A 247 8.46 10.85 12.31
CA THR A 247 9.71 11.43 11.80
C THR A 247 10.85 11.40 12.82
N LYS A 248 10.57 11.02 14.08
CA LYS A 248 11.56 10.99 15.16
C LYS A 248 12.47 9.77 15.03
N GLY A 249 13.78 10.02 14.88
CA GLY A 249 14.82 9.00 15.07
C GLY A 249 15.34 8.31 13.81
N GLY A 250 15.05 8.79 12.60
CA GLY A 250 15.62 8.23 11.37
C GLY A 250 14.92 8.66 10.10
N LYS A 251 15.10 7.89 9.01
CA LYS A 251 14.29 8.05 7.80
C LYS A 251 12.82 7.71 8.16
N PRO A 252 11.86 8.60 7.88
CA PRO A 252 10.46 8.34 8.17
C PRO A 252 9.96 7.15 7.34
N ASP A 253 9.18 6.29 7.98
CA ASP A 253 8.52 5.16 7.33
C ASP A 253 7.31 5.65 6.52
N TYR A 254 7.18 5.20 5.28
CA TYR A 254 6.11 5.59 4.37
C TYR A 254 4.74 5.16 4.90
N LEU A 255 4.64 4.03 5.61
CA LEU A 255 3.40 3.60 6.24
C LEU A 255 3.01 4.57 7.36
N GLY A 256 3.97 4.98 8.20
CA GLY A 256 3.77 5.99 9.23
C GLY A 256 3.29 7.33 8.67
N LEU A 257 3.92 7.81 7.59
CA LEU A 257 3.49 9.06 6.93
C LEU A 257 2.09 8.92 6.33
N TYR A 258 1.78 7.80 5.71
CA TYR A 258 0.44 7.54 5.17
C TYR A 258 -0.62 7.44 6.28
N GLN A 259 -0.27 7.04 7.50
CA GLN A 259 -1.20 7.10 8.64
C GLN A 259 -1.58 8.54 8.98
N CYS A 260 -0.63 9.47 8.89
CA CYS A 260 -0.91 10.90 9.03
C CYS A 260 -1.84 11.39 7.90
N VAL A 261 -1.65 10.91 6.67
CA VAL A 261 -2.57 11.16 5.55
C VAL A 261 -3.96 10.63 5.87
N TYR A 262 -4.06 9.40 6.36
CA TYR A 262 -5.32 8.76 6.70
C TYR A 262 -6.08 9.55 7.76
N PHE A 263 -5.39 9.96 8.83
CA PHE A 263 -5.94 10.84 9.86
C PHE A 263 -6.45 12.16 9.25
N ALA A 264 -5.61 12.84 8.46
CA ALA A 264 -5.98 14.11 7.84
C ALA A 264 -7.19 13.97 6.91
N ALA A 265 -7.28 12.91 6.11
CA ALA A 265 -8.42 12.65 5.23
C ALA A 265 -9.69 12.35 6.03
N ARG A 266 -9.60 11.48 7.03
CA ARG A 266 -10.72 11.07 7.89
C ARG A 266 -11.35 12.25 8.64
N PHE A 267 -10.53 13.20 9.09
CA PHE A 267 -11.00 14.41 9.78
C PHE A 267 -11.11 15.64 8.87
N ASN A 268 -11.11 15.45 7.54
CA ASN A 268 -11.26 16.51 6.54
C ASN A 268 -10.30 17.71 6.72
N LEU A 269 -9.05 17.43 7.10
CA LEU A 269 -7.96 18.39 7.19
C LEU A 269 -7.32 18.62 5.82
N ALA A 270 -8.14 18.97 4.83
CA ALA A 270 -7.80 19.12 3.41
C ALA A 270 -6.43 19.76 3.12
N GLY A 271 -6.12 20.88 3.77
CA GLY A 271 -4.86 21.62 3.59
C GLY A 271 -3.59 20.90 4.07
N ARG A 272 -3.71 19.75 4.75
CA ARG A 272 -2.58 18.92 5.21
C ARG A 272 -2.38 17.66 4.38
N ILE A 273 -3.44 17.18 3.70
CA ILE A 273 -3.43 15.88 2.99
C ILE A 273 -2.35 15.88 1.90
N THR A 274 -2.34 16.91 1.06
CA THR A 274 -1.43 16.98 -0.09
C THR A 274 0.03 17.03 0.30
N SER A 275 0.40 17.82 1.31
CA SER A 275 1.79 17.88 1.77
C SER A 275 2.24 16.53 2.34
N LEU A 276 1.39 15.86 3.10
CA LEU A 276 1.69 14.55 3.69
C LEU A 276 1.80 13.46 2.62
N LEU A 277 0.94 13.45 1.61
CA LEU A 277 1.06 12.52 0.47
C LEU A 277 2.34 12.75 -0.32
N GLU A 278 2.68 14.01 -0.63
CA GLU A 278 3.93 14.35 -1.32
C GLU A 278 5.16 13.96 -0.50
N GLU A 279 5.13 14.06 0.83
CA GLU A 279 6.20 13.55 1.69
C GLU A 279 6.25 12.04 1.74
N THR A 280 5.09 11.39 1.81
CA THR A 280 4.97 9.93 1.77
C THR A 280 5.64 9.38 0.51
N PHE A 281 5.34 9.93 -0.66
CA PHE A 281 5.89 9.42 -1.93
C PHE A 281 7.32 9.86 -2.26
N LYS A 282 7.96 10.66 -1.40
CA LYS A 282 9.42 10.90 -1.46
C LYS A 282 10.23 9.79 -0.79
N THR A 283 9.59 8.97 0.05
CA THR A 283 10.27 7.89 0.74
C THR A 283 10.44 6.66 -0.16
N GLU A 284 11.51 5.91 0.07
CA GLU A 284 11.82 4.67 -0.65
C GLU A 284 10.68 3.65 -0.45
N ASP A 285 10.38 2.88 -1.50
CA ASP A 285 9.35 1.83 -1.55
C ASP A 285 7.90 2.25 -1.27
N SER A 286 7.61 3.56 -1.18
CA SER A 286 6.26 4.10 -0.95
C SER A 286 5.22 3.66 -1.98
N GLN A 287 5.65 3.21 -3.16
CA GLN A 287 4.79 2.60 -4.19
C GLN A 287 3.96 1.42 -3.63
N GLY A 288 4.50 0.69 -2.63
CA GLY A 288 3.81 -0.41 -1.97
C GLY A 288 2.49 0.00 -1.30
N LEU A 289 2.27 1.29 -1.02
CA LEU A 289 0.97 1.78 -0.57
C LEU A 289 -0.13 1.52 -1.59
N ILE A 290 0.20 1.54 -2.89
CA ILE A 290 -0.79 1.32 -3.94
C ILE A 290 -1.28 -0.12 -3.93
N SER A 291 -0.39 -1.12 -3.79
CA SER A 291 -0.82 -2.52 -3.67
C SER A 291 -1.63 -2.75 -2.39
N ILE A 292 -1.27 -2.04 -1.30
CA ILE A 292 -1.98 -2.16 -0.03
C ILE A 292 -3.35 -1.50 -0.07
N PHE A 293 -3.53 -0.30 -0.64
CA PHE A 293 -4.78 0.47 -0.52
C PHE A 293 -5.63 0.52 -1.80
N CYS A 294 -5.03 0.23 -2.95
CA CYS A 294 -5.69 0.25 -4.26
C CYS A 294 -5.50 -1.08 -5.01
N PRO A 295 -5.95 -2.22 -4.45
CA PRO A 295 -5.68 -3.55 -5.02
C PRO A 295 -6.39 -3.81 -6.35
N GLU A 296 -7.38 -3.00 -6.72
CA GLU A 296 -8.17 -3.15 -7.96
C GLU A 296 -7.38 -2.69 -9.19
N ASP A 297 -6.46 -1.74 -9.05
CA ASP A 297 -5.68 -1.19 -10.16
C ASP A 297 -4.23 -0.87 -9.74
N PRO A 298 -3.48 -1.85 -9.19
CA PRO A 298 -2.19 -1.56 -8.56
C PRO A 298 -1.12 -1.18 -9.59
N VAL A 299 -1.14 -1.81 -10.76
CA VAL A 299 -0.13 -1.61 -11.81
C VAL A 299 -0.30 -0.25 -12.48
N SER A 300 -1.49 0.10 -12.97
CA SER A 300 -1.72 1.38 -13.65
C SER A 300 -1.47 2.57 -12.71
N LEU A 301 -1.89 2.47 -11.45
CA LEU A 301 -1.66 3.51 -10.45
C LEU A 301 -0.17 3.64 -10.09
N THR A 302 0.57 2.53 -9.99
CA THR A 302 2.01 2.57 -9.73
C THR A 302 2.76 3.21 -10.90
N VAL A 303 2.43 2.83 -12.14
CA VAL A 303 3.00 3.43 -13.35
C VAL A 303 2.69 4.93 -13.41
N ALA A 304 1.44 5.32 -13.14
CA ALA A 304 1.05 6.73 -13.10
C ALA A 304 1.82 7.52 -12.04
N LEU A 305 2.02 6.93 -10.85
CA LEU A 305 2.80 7.53 -9.77
C LEU A 305 4.26 7.76 -10.19
N LEU A 306 4.92 6.72 -10.70
CA LEU A 306 6.32 6.79 -11.14
C LEU A 306 6.53 7.82 -12.24
N ARG A 307 5.69 7.81 -13.29
CA ARG A 307 5.72 8.81 -14.37
C ARG A 307 5.48 10.23 -13.83
N SER A 308 4.58 10.38 -12.85
CA SER A 308 4.32 11.69 -12.23
C SER A 308 5.54 12.29 -11.51
N TYR A 309 6.46 11.44 -11.02
CA TYR A 309 7.72 11.85 -10.40
C TYR A 309 8.91 11.81 -11.37
N GLY A 310 8.68 11.46 -12.63
CA GLY A 310 9.70 11.39 -13.67
C GLY A 310 10.59 10.17 -13.65
N LYS A 311 10.09 9.09 -13.05
CA LYS A 311 10.72 7.78 -13.05
C LYS A 311 10.19 6.95 -14.23
N ASP A 312 10.29 7.51 -15.43
CA ASP A 312 9.67 6.93 -16.64
C ASP A 312 10.28 5.56 -16.99
N THR A 313 11.57 5.35 -16.72
CA THR A 313 12.27 4.07 -16.91
C THR A 313 11.79 2.98 -15.95
N GLU A 314 11.64 3.32 -14.66
CA GLU A 314 11.07 2.41 -13.65
C GLU A 314 9.62 2.05 -14.03
N ALA A 315 8.83 3.04 -14.47
CA ALA A 315 7.46 2.83 -14.91
C ALA A 315 7.36 1.91 -16.14
N GLN A 316 8.26 2.07 -17.11
CA GLN A 316 8.30 1.22 -18.30
C GLN A 316 8.68 -0.22 -17.93
N LYS A 317 9.65 -0.40 -17.03
CA LYS A 317 10.04 -1.73 -16.54
C LYS A 317 8.85 -2.50 -15.95
N ILE A 318 8.02 -1.84 -15.13
CA ILE A 318 6.81 -2.45 -14.56
C ILE A 318 5.80 -2.83 -15.66
N LEU A 319 5.63 -1.99 -16.68
CA LEU A 319 4.75 -2.29 -17.80
C LEU A 319 5.25 -3.49 -18.60
N ASP A 320 6.56 -3.56 -18.88
CA ASP A 320 7.16 -4.65 -19.63
C ASP A 320 7.07 -5.98 -18.85
N GLU A 321 7.34 -5.95 -17.55
CA GLU A 321 7.16 -7.10 -16.64
C GLU A 321 5.71 -7.60 -16.63
N HIS A 322 4.74 -6.67 -16.55
CA HIS A 322 3.31 -7.01 -16.55
C HIS A 322 2.81 -7.50 -17.92
N ALA A 323 3.24 -6.88 -19.03
CA ALA A 323 2.90 -7.31 -20.37
C ALA A 323 3.49 -8.69 -20.70
N GLY A 324 4.72 -8.96 -20.25
CA GLY A 324 5.33 -10.28 -20.34
C GLY A 324 4.54 -11.35 -19.57
N ALA A 325 4.04 -11.02 -18.37
CA ALA A 325 3.18 -11.91 -17.60
C ALA A 325 1.84 -12.20 -18.31
N ILE A 326 1.18 -11.19 -18.90
CA ILE A 326 -0.06 -11.37 -19.66
C ILE A 326 0.16 -12.22 -20.91
N ALA A 327 1.21 -11.93 -21.70
CA ALA A 327 1.50 -12.66 -22.93
C ALA A 327 1.84 -14.15 -22.68
N MET A 328 2.37 -14.48 -21.50
CA MET A 328 2.59 -15.87 -21.08
C MET A 328 1.31 -16.55 -20.57
N ALA A 329 0.35 -15.78 -20.05
CA ALA A 329 -0.92 -16.27 -19.54
C ALA A 329 -2.00 -16.44 -20.62
N GLU A 330 -1.86 -15.80 -21.79
CA GLU A 330 -2.72 -16.06 -22.94
C GLU A 330 -2.50 -17.51 -23.44
N PRO A 331 -3.51 -18.38 -23.40
CA PRO A 331 -3.40 -19.72 -23.94
C PRO A 331 -3.13 -19.62 -25.45
N ASP A 332 -2.12 -20.33 -25.93
CA ASP A 332 -1.80 -20.46 -27.35
C ASP A 332 -2.95 -21.19 -28.06
N GLU A 333 -4.01 -20.45 -28.43
CA GLU A 333 -5.18 -20.96 -29.17
C GLU A 333 -4.77 -21.65 -30.49
N ARG A 334 -3.53 -21.46 -30.96
CA ARG A 334 -3.01 -22.12 -32.16
C ARG A 334 -2.57 -23.58 -31.92
N ARG A 335 -2.53 -24.07 -30.67
CA ARG A 335 -2.25 -25.49 -30.38
C ARG A 335 -3.49 -26.36 -30.23
N TYR A 336 -4.68 -25.78 -30.09
CA TYR A 336 -5.93 -26.52 -30.27
C TYR A 336 -6.28 -26.56 -31.77
N ARG A 337 -5.54 -27.39 -32.52
CA ARG A 337 -6.19 -28.02 -33.68
C ARG A 337 -7.28 -28.92 -33.10
N PRO A 338 -8.56 -28.77 -33.50
CA PRO A 338 -9.55 -29.79 -33.19
C PRO A 338 -8.95 -31.12 -33.63
N TYR A 339 -8.96 -32.11 -32.74
CA TYR A 339 -8.65 -33.48 -33.12
C TYR A 339 -9.64 -33.83 -34.24
N ARG A 340 -9.17 -33.81 -35.48
CA ARG A 340 -9.96 -34.24 -36.61
C ARG A 340 -9.95 -35.76 -36.51
N GLU A 341 -11.07 -36.32 -36.06
CA GLU A 341 -11.28 -37.76 -36.09
C GLU A 341 -10.85 -38.27 -37.47
N PRO A 342 -9.95 -39.26 -37.55
CA PRO A 342 -9.68 -39.91 -38.83
C PRO A 342 -10.99 -40.55 -39.29
N GLU A 343 -11.48 -40.10 -40.44
CA GLU A 343 -12.63 -40.70 -41.11
C GLU A 343 -12.37 -42.21 -41.26
N GLU A 344 -13.26 -43.02 -40.69
CA GLU A 344 -13.24 -44.47 -40.80
C GLU A 344 -13.51 -44.88 -42.25
N ASP A 345 -12.45 -45.20 -42.98
CA ASP A 345 -12.56 -45.92 -44.25
C ASP A 345 -12.89 -47.39 -43.98
N THR A 346 -14.14 -47.73 -44.28
CA THR A 346 -14.64 -49.10 -44.34
C THR A 346 -13.95 -49.87 -45.47
N THR A 347 -13.17 -50.91 -45.18
CA THR A 347 -13.15 -52.17 -45.97
C THR A 347 -12.35 -53.31 -45.29
N SER A 348 -13.11 -54.35 -44.91
CA SER A 348 -12.83 -55.80 -44.94
C SER A 348 -11.46 -56.41 -44.56
N SER A 349 -11.52 -57.18 -43.46
CA SER A 349 -11.16 -58.62 -43.35
C SER A 349 -9.70 -59.08 -43.26
N SER A 350 -9.34 -59.62 -42.08
CA SER A 350 -8.53 -60.85 -41.85
C SER A 350 -8.27 -61.00 -40.33
N SER A 351 -9.04 -61.83 -39.62
CA SER A 351 -8.65 -63.17 -39.11
C SER A 351 -7.42 -63.21 -38.17
N GLY A 352 -7.66 -63.49 -36.88
CA GLY A 352 -6.62 -63.94 -35.95
C GLY A 352 -7.05 -63.81 -34.49
N GLY A 353 -7.65 -64.87 -33.94
CA GLY A 353 -8.01 -64.92 -32.52
C GLY A 353 -6.83 -65.24 -31.60
N ILE A 354 -6.98 -64.90 -30.32
CA ILE A 354 -6.41 -65.46 -29.08
C ILE A 354 -7.20 -64.75 -27.94
N SER A 355 -8.17 -65.40 -27.28
CA SER A 355 -8.06 -66.10 -25.98
C SER A 355 -7.52 -65.19 -24.85
N SER A 356 -8.37 -64.61 -24.01
CA SER A 356 -8.86 -65.15 -22.72
C SER A 356 -8.09 -64.59 -21.52
N GLY A 357 -8.80 -63.87 -20.64
CA GLY A 357 -8.29 -63.44 -19.33
C GLY A 357 -9.18 -62.38 -18.68
N TYR A 358 -10.44 -62.72 -18.39
CA TYR A 358 -11.27 -61.96 -17.44
C TYR A 358 -10.62 -62.02 -16.06
N ARG A 359 -10.40 -60.86 -15.43
CA ARG A 359 -10.14 -60.75 -14.00
C ARG A 359 -11.15 -59.76 -13.42
N GLU A 360 -12.02 -60.28 -12.57
CA GLU A 360 -12.99 -59.55 -11.75
C GLU A 360 -12.29 -58.49 -10.90
N PRO A 361 -12.90 -57.31 -10.68
CA PRO A 361 -12.52 -56.43 -9.59
C PRO A 361 -13.15 -56.94 -8.27
N GLU A 362 -12.28 -57.31 -7.33
CA GLU A 362 -12.63 -57.56 -5.94
C GLU A 362 -13.07 -56.24 -5.28
N SER A 363 -14.33 -56.25 -4.81
CA SER A 363 -14.82 -55.80 -3.49
C SER A 363 -14.28 -54.51 -2.88
N ALA A 364 -15.22 -53.57 -2.65
CA ALA A 364 -15.13 -52.52 -1.65
C ALA A 364 -14.92 -53.11 -0.24
N PRO A 365 -14.22 -52.41 0.68
CA PRO A 365 -14.33 -52.68 2.10
C PRO A 365 -15.42 -51.82 2.75
N ASP A 366 -16.14 -52.50 3.64
CA ASP A 366 -17.30 -52.07 4.40
C ASP A 366 -17.05 -50.88 5.34
N GLU A 367 -18.11 -50.09 5.51
CA GLU A 367 -18.33 -49.18 6.62
C GLU A 367 -18.57 -49.99 7.91
N GLU A 368 -17.65 -49.97 8.87
CA GLU A 368 -17.93 -50.23 10.29
C GLU A 368 -16.67 -49.99 11.15
N GLU A 369 -16.58 -48.85 11.85
CA GLU A 369 -16.24 -48.82 13.28
C GLU A 369 -16.31 -47.36 13.80
N LEU A 370 -17.43 -47.05 14.42
CA LEU A 370 -17.77 -45.78 15.04
C LEU A 370 -17.81 -46.01 16.55
N GLU A 371 -16.66 -45.88 17.22
CA GLU A 371 -16.50 -45.98 18.68
C GLU A 371 -15.18 -45.24 19.04
N ARG A 372 -15.02 -44.33 20.01
CA ARG A 372 -15.76 -43.86 21.18
C ARG A 372 -15.20 -42.46 21.53
N LEU A 373 -16.07 -41.47 21.74
CA LEU A 373 -15.71 -40.26 22.49
C LEU A 373 -16.19 -40.44 23.95
N PRO A 374 -15.36 -40.12 24.96
CA PRO A 374 -15.78 -40.25 26.35
C PRO A 374 -16.73 -39.11 26.75
N GLU A 375 -17.88 -39.51 27.26
CA GLU A 375 -18.87 -38.71 27.96
C GLU A 375 -18.21 -37.91 29.09
N ARG A 376 -18.49 -36.60 29.12
CA ARG A 376 -18.16 -35.73 30.24
C ARG A 376 -19.48 -35.31 30.90
N SER A 377 -19.68 -35.83 32.10
CA SER A 377 -20.85 -35.58 32.95
C SER A 377 -21.03 -34.08 33.26
N PRO A 378 -22.27 -33.58 33.38
CA PRO A 378 -22.55 -32.25 33.89
C PRO A 378 -22.73 -32.29 35.41
N ASP A 379 -21.92 -31.49 36.11
CA ASP A 379 -22.17 -31.14 37.51
C ASP A 379 -23.17 -29.99 37.61
N GLU A 380 -24.01 -30.14 38.63
CA GLU A 380 -25.12 -29.34 39.09
C GLU A 380 -24.73 -27.89 39.41
N VAL A 381 -25.55 -26.92 38.98
CA VAL A 381 -25.73 -25.67 39.72
C VAL A 381 -27.22 -25.31 39.72
N GLU A 382 -27.80 -25.48 40.90
CA GLU A 382 -29.11 -24.95 41.30
C GLU A 382 -29.16 -23.41 41.20
N GLY A 383 -30.36 -22.90 40.88
CA GLY A 383 -30.90 -21.79 41.67
C GLY A 383 -31.11 -20.46 40.94
N ASN A 384 -32.39 -20.10 40.89
CA ASN A 384 -32.96 -18.76 41.02
C ASN A 384 -33.38 -17.93 39.78
N ASP A 385 -34.71 -17.90 39.62
CA ASP A 385 -35.57 -16.71 39.64
C ASP A 385 -35.78 -15.90 38.36
N GLY A 386 -36.75 -16.37 37.57
CA GLY A 386 -38.05 -15.73 37.51
C GLY A 386 -38.09 -14.23 37.15
N ARG A 387 -38.40 -13.96 35.88
CA ARG A 387 -39.35 -12.89 35.51
C ARG A 387 -39.84 -13.09 34.08
N GLY A 388 -41.16 -13.33 33.99
CA GLY A 388 -41.84 -13.68 32.75
C GLY A 388 -41.96 -12.52 31.77
N TRP A 389 -41.93 -12.88 30.49
CA TRP A 389 -42.51 -12.09 29.42
C TRP A 389 -43.49 -12.96 28.62
N ARG A 390 -44.65 -12.37 28.39
CA ARG A 390 -45.85 -12.96 27.80
C ARG A 390 -45.59 -13.34 26.34
N ARG A 391 -46.11 -14.52 25.99
CA ARG A 391 -46.25 -15.06 24.64
C ARG A 391 -47.42 -14.35 23.92
N ALA A 392 -47.22 -13.95 22.67
CA ALA A 392 -48.26 -13.63 21.69
C ALA A 392 -47.96 -14.41 20.41
N PRO A 393 -48.98 -14.72 19.59
CA PRO A 393 -49.04 -15.97 18.83
C PRO A 393 -48.39 -15.92 17.44
N GLU A 394 -48.12 -17.13 16.98
CA GLU A 394 -47.62 -17.57 15.69
C GLU A 394 -48.41 -16.96 14.52
N GLY A 395 -47.66 -16.40 13.56
CA GLY A 395 -48.09 -16.17 12.20
C GLY A 395 -47.21 -17.02 11.30
N GLU A 396 -47.83 -18.01 10.67
CA GLU A 396 -47.26 -18.83 9.60
C GLU A 396 -46.93 -17.93 8.41
N ASP A 397 -45.68 -17.94 7.97
CA ASP A 397 -45.28 -17.39 6.68
C ASP A 397 -44.40 -18.44 6.00
N GLU A 398 -44.98 -19.06 4.96
CA GLU A 398 -44.38 -20.08 4.13
C GLU A 398 -43.24 -19.46 3.33
N GLY A 399 -41.99 -19.80 3.68
CA GLY A 399 -40.82 -19.46 2.89
C GLY A 399 -40.80 -20.27 1.58
N PRO A 400 -40.43 -19.65 0.43
CA PRO A 400 -40.30 -20.38 -0.82
C PRO A 400 -39.05 -21.26 -0.79
N GLU A 401 -39.22 -22.44 -1.38
CA GLU A 401 -38.25 -23.52 -1.58
C GLU A 401 -36.87 -23.01 -2.02
N GLU A 402 -35.84 -23.33 -1.24
CA GLU A 402 -34.43 -23.26 -1.65
C GLU A 402 -34.22 -24.22 -2.83
N SER A 403 -34.14 -23.65 -4.04
CA SER A 403 -33.56 -24.32 -5.18
C SER A 403 -32.08 -24.60 -4.89
N LEU A 404 -31.72 -25.87 -4.85
CA LEU A 404 -30.34 -26.38 -4.94
C LEU A 404 -29.64 -25.70 -6.12
N GLU A 405 -28.78 -24.73 -5.84
CA GLU A 405 -27.81 -24.22 -6.80
C GLU A 405 -26.72 -25.28 -6.94
N ASP A 406 -26.62 -25.86 -8.13
CA ASP A 406 -25.51 -26.72 -8.53
C ASP A 406 -24.17 -26.02 -8.24
N GLU A 407 -23.34 -26.65 -7.42
CA GLU A 407 -21.94 -26.21 -7.26
C GLU A 407 -21.29 -26.20 -8.64
N PRO A 408 -20.70 -25.08 -9.10
CA PRO A 408 -20.02 -25.06 -10.37
C PRO A 408 -18.82 -26.00 -10.30
N GLU A 409 -18.82 -27.03 -11.14
CA GLU A 409 -17.67 -27.91 -11.37
C GLU A 409 -16.42 -27.04 -11.54
N GLU A 410 -15.41 -27.27 -10.70
CA GLU A 410 -14.10 -26.64 -10.80
C GLU A 410 -13.50 -26.95 -12.17
N GLN A 411 -13.67 -26.04 -13.13
CA GLN A 411 -12.96 -26.09 -14.39
C GLN A 411 -11.46 -26.00 -14.10
N GLU A 412 -10.73 -27.06 -14.46
CA GLU A 412 -9.27 -27.08 -14.38
C GLU A 412 -8.69 -25.88 -15.15
N PRO A 413 -7.90 -24.99 -14.50
CA PRO A 413 -7.36 -23.83 -15.17
C PRO A 413 -6.35 -24.25 -16.25
N ALA A 414 -6.52 -23.69 -17.45
CA ALA A 414 -5.64 -23.91 -18.59
C ALA A 414 -4.15 -23.65 -18.24
N SER A 415 -3.29 -24.54 -18.74
CA SER A 415 -1.93 -24.83 -18.28
C SER A 415 -0.84 -23.81 -18.67
N ASN A 416 -1.06 -22.51 -18.46
CA ASN A 416 -0.02 -21.49 -18.69
C ASN A 416 0.00 -20.39 -17.60
N THR A 417 -0.38 -20.75 -16.38
CA THR A 417 -0.23 -19.89 -15.22
C THR A 417 1.24 -19.85 -14.79
N ASN A 418 1.72 -18.67 -14.37
CA ASN A 418 3.00 -18.48 -13.68
C ASN A 418 3.22 -19.65 -12.70
N PRO A 419 4.40 -20.31 -12.66
CA PRO A 419 4.63 -21.48 -11.81
C PRO A 419 4.24 -21.27 -10.33
N LEU A 420 4.30 -20.02 -9.86
CA LEU A 420 3.79 -19.63 -8.54
C LEU A 420 2.26 -19.74 -8.41
N ASP A 421 1.50 -19.32 -9.41
CA ASP A 421 0.03 -19.35 -9.40
C ASP A 421 -0.52 -20.79 -9.44
N ALA A 422 0.25 -21.73 -9.97
CA ALA A 422 -0.08 -23.15 -9.92
C ALA A 422 0.08 -23.74 -8.50
N ASP A 423 0.99 -23.19 -7.69
CA ASP A 423 1.31 -23.70 -6.36
C ASP A 423 0.12 -23.47 -5.39
N PRO A 424 -0.41 -24.54 -4.75
CA PRO A 424 -1.58 -24.44 -3.88
C PRO A 424 -1.30 -23.63 -2.60
N ASP A 425 -0.08 -23.68 -2.06
CA ASP A 425 0.28 -22.90 -0.87
C ASP A 425 0.35 -21.41 -1.23
N TYR A 426 0.85 -21.07 -2.43
CA TYR A 426 0.87 -19.68 -2.91
C TYR A 426 -0.54 -19.14 -3.10
N ARG A 427 -1.44 -19.87 -3.78
CA ARG A 427 -2.84 -19.46 -3.95
C ARG A 427 -3.54 -19.25 -2.60
N ARG A 428 -3.35 -20.19 -1.66
CA ARG A 428 -3.86 -20.07 -0.30
C ARG A 428 -3.27 -18.87 0.43
N ALA A 429 -1.97 -18.63 0.33
CA ALA A 429 -1.30 -17.48 0.92
C ALA A 429 -1.88 -16.17 0.39
N MET A 430 -2.11 -16.05 -0.92
CA MET A 430 -2.66 -14.84 -1.51
C MET A 430 -4.13 -14.59 -1.10
N LYS A 431 -4.94 -15.65 -0.94
CA LYS A 431 -6.30 -15.53 -0.38
C LYS A 431 -6.27 -15.00 1.05
N LEU A 432 -5.47 -15.62 1.92
CA LEU A 432 -5.31 -15.20 3.31
C LEU A 432 -4.72 -13.80 3.44
N TYR A 433 -3.77 -13.45 2.57
CA TYR A 433 -3.16 -12.12 2.51
C TYR A 433 -4.21 -11.05 2.22
N ASN A 434 -5.06 -11.28 1.20
CA ASN A 434 -6.15 -10.37 0.88
C ASN A 434 -7.17 -10.24 2.01
N ASP A 435 -7.48 -11.33 2.71
CA ASP A 435 -8.37 -11.29 3.88
C ASP A 435 -7.73 -10.55 5.06
N ALA A 436 -6.46 -10.78 5.33
CA ALA A 436 -5.69 -10.07 6.35
C ALA A 436 -5.60 -8.57 6.04
N LEU A 437 -5.41 -8.19 4.78
CA LEU A 437 -5.42 -6.79 4.34
C LEU A 437 -6.77 -6.11 4.58
N LYS A 438 -7.91 -6.81 4.45
CA LYS A 438 -9.23 -6.24 4.79
C LYS A 438 -9.28 -5.81 6.25
N TYR A 439 -8.75 -6.64 7.16
CA TYR A 439 -8.68 -6.32 8.59
C TYR A 439 -7.65 -5.21 8.87
N TYR A 440 -6.47 -5.29 8.26
CA TYR A 440 -5.41 -4.31 8.42
C TYR A 440 -5.80 -2.90 7.95
N ARG A 441 -6.49 -2.78 6.81
CA ARG A 441 -7.03 -1.49 6.32
C ARG A 441 -8.05 -0.89 7.28
N ARG A 442 -8.78 -1.73 8.03
CA ARG A 442 -9.76 -1.32 9.05
C ARG A 442 -9.11 -1.08 10.42
N SER A 443 -7.80 -1.28 10.54
CA SER A 443 -7.04 -1.16 11.77
C SER A 443 -6.13 0.07 11.79
N PHE A 444 -6.60 1.19 11.25
CA PHE A 444 -5.92 2.48 11.43
C PHE A 444 -6.27 3.08 12.80
N PRO A 445 -5.32 3.80 13.45
CA PRO A 445 -5.56 4.49 14.71
C PRO A 445 -6.83 5.34 14.68
N GLY A 446 -7.59 5.28 15.77
CA GLY A 446 -8.89 5.94 15.89
C GLY A 446 -10.06 5.19 15.26
N MET A 447 -9.89 4.07 14.55
CA MET A 447 -11.05 3.28 14.07
C MET A 447 -11.73 2.55 15.24
N PRO A 448 -13.07 2.44 15.26
CA PRO A 448 -13.76 1.53 16.16
C PRO A 448 -13.16 0.14 15.98
N MET A 449 -12.86 -0.54 17.09
CA MET A 449 -12.31 -1.89 17.07
C MET A 449 -10.88 -2.00 16.46
N TYR A 450 -10.14 -0.90 16.32
CA TYR A 450 -8.74 -0.88 15.83
C TYR A 450 -7.90 -2.05 16.36
N VAL A 451 -7.83 -2.22 17.68
CA VAL A 451 -7.05 -3.29 18.32
C VAL A 451 -7.61 -4.67 17.96
N LYS A 452 -8.93 -4.84 17.90
CA LYS A 452 -9.57 -6.11 17.52
C LYS A 452 -9.25 -6.45 16.06
N GLN A 453 -9.22 -5.47 15.17
CA GLN A 453 -8.87 -5.70 13.76
C GLN A 453 -7.39 -6.07 13.61
N LEU A 454 -6.47 -5.42 14.35
CA LEU A 454 -5.06 -5.84 14.40
C LEU A 454 -4.91 -7.28 14.92
N LYS A 455 -5.60 -7.62 16.02
CA LYS A 455 -5.60 -8.97 16.60
C LYS A 455 -6.16 -10.03 15.63
N LYS A 456 -7.06 -9.65 14.70
CA LYS A 456 -7.53 -10.52 13.62
C LYS A 456 -6.56 -10.61 12.44
N ALA A 457 -5.94 -9.50 12.06
CA ALA A 457 -5.01 -9.44 10.93
C ALA A 457 -3.70 -10.19 11.21
N LEU A 458 -3.18 -10.12 12.44
CA LEU A 458 -1.89 -10.71 12.82
C LEU A 458 -1.78 -12.22 12.55
N PRO A 459 -2.68 -13.09 13.08
CA PRO A 459 -2.54 -14.53 12.86
C PRO A 459 -2.65 -14.90 11.38
N LEU A 460 -3.50 -14.22 10.62
CA LEU A 460 -3.61 -14.43 9.17
C LEU A 460 -2.31 -14.04 8.45
N MET A 461 -1.70 -12.89 8.79
CA MET A 461 -0.41 -12.49 8.20
C MET A 461 0.73 -13.44 8.57
N GLN A 462 0.72 -14.00 9.78
CA GLN A 462 1.69 -15.02 10.19
C GLN A 462 1.54 -16.31 9.38
N GLU A 463 0.31 -16.78 9.18
CA GLU A 463 0.03 -17.95 8.33
C GLU A 463 0.45 -17.70 6.87
N VAL A 464 0.20 -16.50 6.36
CA VAL A 464 0.71 -16.07 5.03
C VAL A 464 2.22 -16.17 4.98
N GLN A 465 2.94 -15.63 5.98
CA GLN A 465 4.39 -15.69 6.02
C GLN A 465 4.91 -17.13 6.04
N ASP A 466 4.28 -18.03 6.79
CA ASP A 466 4.64 -19.44 6.86
C ASP A 466 4.40 -20.19 5.54
N LEU A 467 3.30 -19.88 4.85
CA LEU A 467 3.03 -20.42 3.50
C LEU A 467 4.06 -19.90 2.50
N LEU A 468 4.32 -18.59 2.45
CA LEU A 468 5.29 -18.01 1.51
C LEU A 468 6.70 -18.51 1.76
N ASN A 469 7.11 -18.73 3.02
CA ASN A 469 8.40 -19.36 3.35
C ASN A 469 8.54 -20.77 2.75
N ARG A 470 7.46 -21.57 2.72
CA ARG A 470 7.46 -22.88 2.07
C ARG A 470 7.53 -22.77 0.55
N VAL A 471 6.79 -21.82 -0.04
CA VAL A 471 6.85 -21.55 -1.48
C VAL A 471 8.26 -21.07 -1.88
N GLN A 472 8.93 -20.25 -1.06
CA GLN A 472 10.29 -19.74 -1.34
C GLN A 472 11.32 -20.86 -1.42
N GLN A 473 11.16 -21.93 -0.64
CA GLN A 473 12.04 -23.10 -0.75
C GLN A 473 11.91 -23.81 -2.10
N ARG A 474 10.72 -23.77 -2.72
CA ARG A 474 10.45 -24.33 -4.05
C ARG A 474 10.83 -23.37 -5.17
N PHE A 475 10.73 -22.06 -4.94
CA PHE A 475 10.97 -21.00 -5.92
C PHE A 475 11.93 -19.92 -5.40
N PRO A 476 13.20 -20.26 -5.10
CA PRO A 476 14.14 -19.35 -4.41
C PRO A 476 14.58 -18.13 -5.21
N GLU A 477 14.37 -18.14 -6.54
CA GLU A 477 14.76 -17.06 -7.44
C GLU A 477 13.57 -16.13 -7.81
N SER A 478 12.41 -16.32 -7.18
CA SER A 478 11.22 -15.51 -7.47
C SER A 478 11.29 -14.12 -6.83
N LEU A 479 11.61 -13.11 -7.64
CA LEU A 479 11.55 -11.70 -7.24
C LEU A 479 10.13 -11.27 -6.79
N GLN A 480 9.09 -11.85 -7.41
CA GLN A 480 7.70 -11.60 -7.03
C GLN A 480 7.44 -12.06 -5.58
N LEU A 481 7.96 -13.22 -5.22
CA LEU A 481 7.80 -13.79 -3.89
C LEU A 481 8.56 -12.98 -2.84
N ASP A 482 9.80 -12.59 -3.13
CA ASP A 482 10.61 -11.72 -2.27
C ASP A 482 9.88 -10.40 -1.97
N ASN A 483 9.30 -9.76 -2.99
CA ASN A 483 8.56 -8.51 -2.84
C ASN A 483 7.33 -8.67 -1.93
N ILE A 484 6.56 -9.75 -2.10
CA ILE A 484 5.38 -10.02 -1.26
C ILE A 484 5.83 -10.35 0.17
N MET A 485 6.86 -11.16 0.36
CA MET A 485 7.40 -11.51 1.68
C MET A 485 7.89 -10.27 2.45
N GLN A 486 8.56 -9.33 1.77
CA GLN A 486 8.95 -8.06 2.37
C GLN A 486 7.74 -7.22 2.79
N GLN A 487 6.69 -7.16 1.96
CA GLN A 487 5.45 -6.47 2.29
C GLN A 487 4.75 -7.11 3.50
N VAL A 488 4.61 -8.43 3.53
CA VAL A 488 4.03 -9.19 4.65
C VAL A 488 4.82 -8.91 5.93
N THR A 489 6.16 -8.99 5.88
CA THR A 489 7.02 -8.73 7.03
C THR A 489 6.86 -7.30 7.56
N ARG A 490 6.79 -6.30 6.67
CA ARG A 490 6.55 -4.90 7.05
C ARG A 490 5.19 -4.72 7.72
N ILE A 491 4.14 -5.34 7.18
CA ILE A 491 2.80 -5.28 7.75
C ILE A 491 2.74 -5.96 9.12
N ILE A 492 3.35 -7.15 9.28
CA ILE A 492 3.46 -7.82 10.59
C ILE A 492 4.16 -6.93 11.60
N TYR A 493 5.30 -6.34 11.23
CA TYR A 493 6.03 -5.43 12.10
C TYR A 493 5.18 -4.22 12.52
N ASP A 494 4.48 -3.60 11.57
CA ASP A 494 3.57 -2.49 11.86
C ASP A 494 2.44 -2.94 12.80
N ILE A 495 1.80 -4.10 12.56
CA ILE A 495 0.76 -4.66 13.43
C ILE A 495 1.29 -4.88 14.85
N ILE A 496 2.47 -5.48 15.01
CA ILE A 496 3.08 -5.75 16.33
C ILE A 496 3.39 -4.44 17.05
N LYS A 497 3.99 -3.47 16.36
CA LYS A 497 4.33 -2.15 16.92
C LYS A 497 3.08 -1.41 17.44
N ARG A 498 1.94 -1.66 16.80
CA ARG A 498 0.65 -0.99 17.01
C ARG A 498 -0.28 -1.70 17.98
N THR A 499 -0.11 -3.00 18.14
CA THR A 499 -0.91 -3.78 19.08
C THR A 499 -0.37 -3.53 20.49
N PRO A 500 -1.15 -2.95 21.41
CA PRO A 500 -0.70 -2.82 22.79
C PRO A 500 -0.41 -4.21 23.33
N LEU A 501 0.81 -4.43 23.82
CA LEU A 501 1.15 -5.65 24.56
C LEU A 501 0.18 -5.71 25.74
N ASP A 502 -0.66 -6.76 25.80
CA ASP A 502 -1.49 -7.04 26.98
C ASP A 502 -0.49 -7.18 28.16
N ARG A 503 -0.43 -6.15 29.00
CA ARG A 503 0.51 -6.03 30.12
C ARG A 503 -0.05 -6.67 31.38
#